data_AF-A0A1B1LRR1-F1
#
_entry.id   AF-A0A1B1LRR1-F1
#
_cell.length_a   1.000
_cell.length_b   1.000
_cell.length_c   1.000
_cell.angle_alpha   90.00
_cell.angle_beta   90.00
_cell.angle_gamma   90.00
#
_symmetry.space_group_name_H-M   'P 1'
#
loop_
_entity.id
_entity.type
_entity.pdbx_description
1 polymer ?
#
loop_
_entity_poly.entity_id
_entity_poly.type
_entity_poly.pdbx_seq_one_letter_code
_entity_poly.pdbx_strand_id
1 'polypeptide(L)' 'MFKIADYGNDTECANGEELMATLRGKYAGKSVSIHYRRKSGVTWTEFVDITEEGHVTDSYKGNDFNLDDVLEKAAG' A
#
# COMPACT_ATOMS: atom_id res chain seq x y z
N MET A 1 8.14 -6.68 -4.16
CA MET A 1 8.53 -5.26 -4.14
C MET A 1 7.29 -4.43 -4.38
N PHE A 2 7.07 -3.46 -3.49
CA PHE A 2 5.96 -2.53 -3.47
C PHE A 2 6.51 -1.12 -3.65
N LYS A 3 5.70 -0.23 -4.22
CA LYS A 3 6.01 1.19 -4.30
C LYS A 3 4.83 1.96 -3.75
N ILE A 4 5.06 2.76 -2.71
CA ILE A 4 4.11 3.75 -2.22
C ILE A 4 4.35 5.02 -3.05
N ALA A 5 3.36 5.50 -3.79
CA ALA A 5 3.44 6.72 -4.58
C ALA A 5 2.69 7.87 -3.88
N ASP A 6 3.39 9.00 -3.74
CA ASP A 6 2.91 10.23 -3.08
C ASP A 6 3.41 11.45 -3.86
N TYR A 7 2.90 11.62 -5.08
CA TYR A 7 3.17 12.77 -5.96
C TYR A 7 4.66 13.15 -6.09
N GLY A 8 5.56 12.15 -6.18
CA GLY A 8 7.00 12.36 -6.31
C GLY A 8 7.80 12.11 -5.01
N ASN A 9 7.14 11.97 -3.86
CA ASN A 9 7.75 11.50 -2.62
C ASN A 9 7.58 9.99 -2.45
N ASP A 10 7.91 9.24 -3.49
CA ASP A 10 7.67 7.82 -3.55
C ASP A 10 8.62 7.03 -2.62
N THR A 11 8.17 5.89 -2.12
CA THR A 11 9.00 4.97 -1.33
C THR A 11 8.88 3.56 -1.88
N GLU A 12 10.01 2.89 -2.08
CA GLU A 12 10.05 1.47 -2.40
C GLU A 12 10.14 0.64 -1.13
N CYS A 13 9.42 -0.49 -1.10
CA CYS A 13 9.42 -1.43 0.02
C CYS A 13 9.67 -2.84 -0.53
N ALA A 14 10.59 -3.57 0.08
CA ALA A 14 10.98 -4.90 -0.36
C ALA A 14 9.85 -5.93 -0.15
N ASN A 15 9.14 -5.83 0.97
CA ASN A 15 8.13 -6.79 1.43
C ASN A 15 6.92 -6.09 2.08
N GLY A 16 5.90 -6.89 2.46
CA GLY A 16 4.66 -6.38 3.06
C GLY A 16 4.83 -5.77 4.45
N GLU A 17 5.76 -6.28 5.25
CA GLU A 17 6.05 -5.74 6.58
C GLU A 17 6.60 -4.30 6.48
N GLU A 18 7.58 -4.11 5.60
CA GLU A 18 8.16 -2.79 5.32
C GLU A 18 7.13 -1.83 4.73
N LEU A 19 6.25 -2.33 3.84
CA LEU A 19 5.13 -1.56 3.29
C LEU A 19 4.23 -1.04 4.42
N MET A 20 3.77 -1.91 5.31
CA MET A 20 2.87 -1.51 6.41
C MET A 20 3.56 -0.60 7.42
N ALA A 21 4.82 -0.88 7.78
CA ALA A 21 5.60 -0.01 8.65
C ALA A 21 5.76 1.39 8.05
N THR A 22 6.02 1.48 6.75
CA THR A 22 6.19 2.75 6.04
C THR A 22 4.89 3.52 5.91
N LEU A 23 3.78 2.85 5.58
CA LEU A 23 2.45 3.47 5.51
C LEU A 23 2.06 4.10 6.85
N ARG A 24 2.21 3.34 7.94
CA ARG A 24 1.84 3.79 9.30
C ARG A 24 2.77 4.86 9.87
N GLY A 25 4.05 4.86 9.47
CA GLY A 25 5.04 5.81 9.97
C GLY A 25 5.15 7.07 9.12
N LYS A 26 5.59 6.91 7.87
CA LYS A 26 5.95 8.03 6.98
C LYS A 26 4.72 8.70 6.36
N TYR A 27 3.65 7.94 6.15
CA TYR A 27 2.45 8.40 5.45
C TYR A 27 1.22 8.52 6.37
N ALA A 28 1.41 8.59 7.69
CA ALA A 28 0.34 8.88 8.63
C ALA A 28 -0.38 10.19 8.27
N GLY A 29 -1.71 10.18 8.30
CA GLY A 29 -2.55 11.33 7.93
C GLY A 29 -2.61 11.64 6.42
N LYS A 30 -2.17 10.71 5.55
CA LYS A 30 -2.15 10.90 4.10
C LYS A 30 -2.96 9.85 3.36
N SER A 31 -3.32 10.19 2.13
CA SER A 31 -3.83 9.27 1.12
C SER A 31 -2.74 9.00 0.08
N VAL A 32 -2.43 7.73 -0.18
CA VAL A 32 -1.37 7.32 -1.12
C VAL A 32 -1.82 6.15 -1.98
N SER A 33 -1.07 5.85 -3.03
CA SER A 33 -1.31 4.65 -3.84
C SER A 33 -0.18 3.64 -3.68
N ILE A 34 -0.52 2.35 -3.61
CA ILE A 34 0.40 1.23 -3.49
C ILE A 34 0.45 0.53 -4.84
N HIS A 35 1.62 0.54 -5.46
CA HIS A 35 1.87 -0.12 -6.72
C HIS A 35 2.63 -1.43 -6.48
N TYR A 36 2.16 -2.52 -7.06
CA TYR A 36 2.85 -3.80 -7.03
C TYR A 36 2.63 -4.57 -8.31
N ARG A 37 3.59 -5.43 -8.65
CA ARG A 37 3.47 -6.31 -9.80
C ARG A 37 2.74 -7.58 -9.38
N ARG A 38 1.60 -7.85 -10.01
CA ARG A 38 0.93 -9.16 -9.92
C ARG A 38 1.72 -10.18 -10.73
N LYS A 39 1.47 -11.46 -10.46
CA LYS A 39 2.14 -12.53 -11.20
C LYS A 39 1.78 -12.66 -12.66
N SER A 40 0.62 -12.16 -13.07
CA SER A 40 0.31 -11.96 -14.49
C SER A 40 1.28 -11.01 -15.21
N GLY A 41 2.17 -10.33 -14.47
CA GLY A 41 3.08 -9.32 -14.98
C GLY A 41 2.47 -7.93 -15.01
N VAL A 42 1.19 -7.80 -14.70
CA VAL A 42 0.45 -6.52 -14.66
C VAL A 42 0.80 -5.77 -13.37
N THR A 43 1.16 -4.50 -13.51
CA THR A 43 1.23 -3.58 -12.37
C THR A 43 -0.19 -3.26 -11.92
N TRP A 44 -0.48 -3.54 -10.66
CA TRP A 44 -1.73 -3.19 -10.02
C TRP A 44 -1.50 -2.04 -9.03
N THR A 45 -2.55 -1.27 -8.81
CA THR A 45 -2.56 -0.13 -7.90
C THR A 45 -3.73 -0.27 -6.93
N GLU A 46 -3.43 -0.15 -5.64
CA GLU A 46 -4.43 0.01 -4.58
C GLU A 46 -4.33 1.44 -4.05
N PHE A 47 -5.45 2.04 -3.67
CA PHE A 47 -5.49 3.37 -3.09
C PHE A 47 -5.89 3.26 -1.63
N VAL A 48 -5.09 3.86 -0.76
CA VAL A 48 -5.28 3.75 0.68
C VAL A 48 -5.22 5.10 1.37
N ASP A 49 -6.06 5.25 2.39
CA ASP A 49 -6.05 6.35 3.33
C ASP A 49 -5.43 5.86 4.64
N ILE A 50 -4.53 6.67 5.21
CA ILE A 50 -3.89 6.40 6.48
C ILE A 50 -4.29 7.48 7.47
N THR A 51 -4.87 7.09 8.61
CA THR A 51 -5.18 8.02 9.70
C THR A 51 -3.91 8.51 10.40
N GLU A 52 -3.99 9.58 11.20
CA GLU A 52 -2.84 10.03 12.00
C GLU A 52 -2.35 8.98 13.01
N GLU A 53 -3.24 8.05 13.40
CA GLU A 53 -2.95 6.93 14.30
C GLU A 53 -2.36 5.71 13.56
N GLY A 54 -2.22 5.78 12.23
CA GLY A 54 -1.68 4.71 11.40
C GLY A 54 -2.70 3.61 11.04
N HIS A 55 -4.00 3.89 11.13
CA HIS A 55 -5.01 2.98 10.60
C HIS A 55 -5.07 3.10 9.08
N VAL A 56 -5.04 1.99 8.35
CA VAL A 56 -4.96 1.99 6.88
C VAL A 56 -6.26 1.42 6.32
N THR A 57 -6.93 2.17 5.47
CA THR A 57 -8.22 1.80 4.85
C THR A 57 -8.15 1.94 3.33
N ASP A 58 -8.93 1.13 2.61
CA ASP A 58 -9.18 1.30 1.18
C ASP A 58 -9.92 2.63 0.93
N SER A 59 -9.35 3.50 0.10
CA SER A 59 -9.90 4.84 -0.13
C SER A 59 -11.25 4.87 -0.85
N TYR A 60 -11.65 3.78 -1.51
CA TYR A 60 -12.93 3.71 -2.23
C TYR A 60 -14.01 2.98 -1.44
N LYS A 61 -13.64 1.94 -0.70
CA LYS A 61 -14.59 1.10 0.03
C LYS A 61 -14.72 1.51 1.49
N GLY A 62 -13.73 2.21 2.05
CA GLY A 62 -13.67 2.59 3.46
C GLY A 62 -13.47 1.40 4.42
N ASN A 63 -13.17 0.22 3.88
CA ASN A 63 -12.86 -0.98 4.68
C ASN A 63 -11.37 -1.02 5.02
N ASP A 64 -11.03 -1.76 6.07
CA ASP A 64 -9.64 -1.99 6.45
C ASP A 64 -8.82 -2.55 5.28
N PHE A 65 -7.62 -2.00 5.10
CA PHE A 65 -6.70 -2.47 4.09
C PHE A 65 -6.21 -3.87 4.43
N ASN A 66 -6.48 -4.83 3.54
CA ASN A 66 -6.06 -6.21 3.70
C ASN A 66 -4.72 -6.47 3.00
N LEU A 67 -3.64 -6.46 3.77
CA LEU A 67 -2.30 -6.75 3.26
C LEU A 67 -2.18 -8.17 2.70
N ASP A 68 -2.83 -9.16 3.31
CA ASP A 68 -2.70 -10.56 2.90
C ASP A 68 -3.26 -10.77 1.49
N ASP A 69 -4.39 -10.15 1.16
CA ASP A 69 -4.97 -10.16 -0.19
C ASP A 69 -4.00 -9.55 -1.24
N VAL A 70 -3.30 -8.48 -0.87
CA VAL A 70 -2.26 -7.87 -1.72
C VAL A 70 -1.05 -8.81 -1.89
N LEU A 71 -0.61 -9.45 -0.82
CA LEU A 71 0.50 -10.41 -0.85
C LEU A 71 0.15 -11.64 -1.69
N GLU A 72 -1.05 -12.19 -1.56
CA GLU A 72 -1.54 -13.31 -2.37
C GLU A 72 -1.54 -12.95 -3.87
N LYS A 73 -2.07 -11.77 -4.23
CA LYS A 73 -2.08 -11.28 -5.62
C LYS A 73 -0.68 -11.03 -6.18
N ALA A 74 0.27 -10.64 -5.33
CA ALA A 74 1.67 -10.45 -5.69
C ALA A 74 2.45 -11.78 -5.77
N ALA A 75 2.04 -12.80 -5.01
CA ALA A 75 2.78 -14.04 -4.77
C ALA A 75 2.14 -15.33 -5.32
N GLY A 76 0.99 -15.31 -6.04
CA GLY A 76 0.30 -16.48 -6.66
C GLY A 76 0.40 -16.73 -8.18
#